data_AF-A0AAV5TE82-F1
#
_entry.id   AF-A0AAV5TE82-F1
#
_cell.length_a   1.000
_cell.length_b   1.000
_cell.length_c   1.000
_cell.angle_alpha   90.00
_cell.angle_beta   90.00
_cell.angle_gamma   90.00
#
_symmetry.space_group_name_H-M   'P 1'
#
loop_
_entity.id
_entity.type
_entity.pdbx_description
1 polymer ?
#
loop_
_entity_poly.entity_id
_entity_poly.type
_entity_poly.pdbx_seq_one_letter_code
_entity_poly.pdbx_strand_id
1 'polypeptide(L)'
;LFLSMYAYNRYLLRAMSLTFDGYSVAKTFQIRENCRILECLMFVGFPVGFVMSIGFTFFCYYEWGPVDWELSRYISIALFDLFVVLFALFFMVLAVNMDSEFQRQLNDLPLVASLRRILGMKPPIYKKSALKSAHKSQPGVDDTTLVYFNQLNYAW
;
A
#
# COMPACT_ATOMS: atom_id res chain seq x y z
N LEU A 1 6.64 5.13 -15.06
CA LEU A 1 7.75 5.35 -14.11
C LEU A 1 7.83 4.26 -13.03
N PHE A 2 6.75 4.00 -12.27
CA PHE A 2 6.75 2.90 -11.27
C PHE A 2 6.89 1.51 -11.88
N LEU A 3 6.17 1.20 -12.97
CA LEU A 3 6.29 -0.08 -13.68
C LEU A 3 7.69 -0.31 -14.26
N SER A 4 8.32 0.74 -14.82
CA SER A 4 9.66 0.66 -15.38
C SER A 4 10.72 0.48 -14.28
N MET A 5 10.58 1.15 -13.13
CA MET A 5 11.43 0.93 -11.96
C MET A 5 11.25 -0.47 -11.38
N TYR A 6 10.02 -0.98 -11.29
CA TYR A 6 9.75 -2.35 -10.85
C TYR A 6 10.36 -3.39 -11.80
N ALA A 7 10.19 -3.22 -13.11
CA ALA A 7 10.79 -4.09 -14.11
C ALA A 7 12.33 -4.08 -14.04
N TYR A 8 12.94 -2.90 -13.87
CA TYR A 8 14.38 -2.75 -13.70
C TYR A 8 14.89 -3.41 -12.41
N ASN A 9 14.24 -3.17 -11.27
CA ASN A 9 14.61 -3.79 -10.00
C ASN A 9 14.47 -5.32 -10.05
N ARG A 10 13.45 -5.83 -10.75
CA ARG A 10 13.25 -7.27 -10.95
C ARG A 10 14.29 -7.88 -11.89
N TYR A 11 14.71 -7.13 -12.92
CA TYR A 11 15.82 -7.52 -13.78
C TYR A 11 17.13 -7.60 -13.00
N LEU A 12 17.44 -6.58 -12.19
CA LEU A 12 18.64 -6.58 -11.34
C LEU A 12 18.62 -7.76 -10.34
N LEU A 13 17.45 -8.06 -9.77
CA LEU A 13 17.27 -9.19 -8.87
C LEU A 13 17.60 -10.54 -9.53
N ARG A 14 17.20 -10.72 -10.81
CA ARG A 14 17.49 -11.91 -11.61
C ARG A 14 18.95 -11.97 -12.08
N ALA A 15 19.58 -10.83 -12.33
CA ALA A 15 20.99 -10.76 -12.70
C ALA A 15 21.91 -11.08 -11.51
N MET A 16 21.53 -10.64 -10.30
CA MET A 16 22.27 -10.89 -9.06
C MET A 16 22.34 -12.37 -8.67
N SER A 17 21.36 -13.21 -9.04
CA SER A 17 21.47 -14.66 -8.80
C SER A 17 22.56 -15.35 -9.63
N LEU A 18 23.15 -14.67 -10.62
CA LEU A 18 24.11 -15.24 -11.56
C LEU A 18 25.55 -14.74 -11.36
N THR A 19 25.79 -13.69 -10.56
CA THR A 19 27.12 -13.06 -10.41
C THR A 19 27.48 -12.85 -8.94
N PHE A 20 28.55 -13.53 -8.47
CA PHE A 20 29.01 -13.51 -7.06
C PHE A 20 30.06 -12.43 -6.75
N ASP A 21 30.64 -11.78 -7.75
CA ASP A 21 31.93 -11.07 -7.61
C ASP A 21 31.86 -9.61 -7.09
N GLY A 22 30.65 -9.13 -6.75
CA GLY A 22 30.44 -7.76 -6.25
C GLY A 22 29.33 -7.69 -5.19
N TYR A 23 29.10 -8.80 -4.51
CA TYR A 23 27.90 -9.05 -3.73
C TYR A 23 28.00 -8.45 -2.31
N SER A 24 27.15 -7.48 -2.00
CA SER A 24 26.92 -7.01 -0.63
C SER A 24 25.52 -7.41 -0.20
N VAL A 25 25.42 -8.15 0.91
CA VAL A 25 24.17 -8.58 1.53
C VAL A 25 23.18 -7.40 1.66
N ALA A 26 23.69 -6.21 2.01
CA ALA A 26 22.89 -4.99 2.13
C ALA A 26 22.21 -4.55 0.82
N LYS A 27 22.90 -4.66 -0.33
CA LYS A 27 22.33 -4.29 -1.64
C LYS A 27 21.17 -5.20 -2.04
N THR A 28 21.29 -6.50 -1.79
CA THR A 28 20.21 -7.45 -2.11
C THR A 28 18.98 -7.21 -1.24
N PHE A 29 19.17 -6.91 0.05
CA PHE A 29 18.07 -6.54 0.94
C PHE A 29 17.35 -5.28 0.47
N GLN A 30 18.09 -4.23 0.11
CA GLN A 30 17.51 -2.98 -0.39
C GLN A 30 16.71 -3.18 -1.68
N ILE A 31 17.22 -3.94 -2.65
CA ILE A 31 16.53 -4.17 -3.93
C ILE A 31 15.27 -5.02 -3.75
N ARG A 32 15.31 -6.02 -2.85
CA ARG A 32 14.13 -6.83 -2.50
C ARG A 32 13.06 -6.01 -1.80
N GLU A 33 13.44 -5.14 -0.89
CA GLU A 33 12.54 -4.22 -0.20
C GLU A 33 11.89 -3.24 -1.18
N ASN A 34 12.69 -2.63 -2.07
CA ASN A 34 12.20 -1.73 -3.11
C ASN A 34 11.19 -2.40 -4.05
N CYS A 35 11.47 -3.61 -4.53
CA CYS A 35 10.53 -4.39 -5.36
C CYS A 35 9.17 -4.57 -4.69
N ARG A 36 9.18 -4.80 -3.38
CA ARG A 36 7.97 -5.06 -2.62
C ARG A 36 7.19 -3.81 -2.25
N ILE A 37 7.87 -2.71 -1.94
CA ILE A 37 7.23 -1.40 -1.81
C ILE A 37 6.56 -1.03 -3.13
N LEU A 38 7.24 -1.25 -4.26
CA LEU A 38 6.70 -1.04 -5.60
C LEU A 38 5.46 -1.90 -5.88
N GLU A 39 5.49 -3.19 -5.50
CA GLU A 39 4.33 -4.08 -5.64
C GLU A 39 3.14 -3.62 -4.78
N CYS A 40 3.39 -3.16 -3.56
CA CYS A 40 2.36 -2.58 -2.70
C CYS A 40 1.78 -1.28 -3.29
N LEU A 41 2.63 -0.39 -3.79
CA LEU A 41 2.22 0.84 -4.47
C LEU A 41 1.40 0.54 -5.72
N MET A 42 1.73 -0.51 -6.47
CA MET A 42 0.92 -0.93 -7.62
C MET A 42 -0.44 -1.50 -7.19
N PHE A 43 -0.47 -2.32 -6.15
CA PHE A 43 -1.70 -2.94 -5.64
C PHE A 43 -2.69 -1.89 -5.09
N VAL A 44 -2.21 -0.83 -4.46
CA VAL A 44 -3.05 0.27 -3.95
C VAL A 44 -3.31 1.32 -5.03
N GLY A 45 -2.28 1.69 -5.78
CA GLY A 45 -2.35 2.76 -6.76
C GLY A 45 -3.24 2.46 -7.96
N PHE A 46 -3.28 1.19 -8.43
CA PHE A 46 -4.11 0.84 -9.59
C PHE A 46 -5.62 0.94 -9.30
N PRO A 47 -6.17 0.33 -8.23
CA PRO A 47 -7.57 0.53 -7.86
C PRO A 47 -7.92 1.99 -7.60
N VAL A 48 -7.03 2.74 -6.92
CA VAL A 48 -7.23 4.17 -6.67
C VAL A 48 -7.33 4.95 -7.98
N GLY A 49 -6.39 4.74 -8.90
CA GLY A 49 -6.40 5.40 -10.21
C GLY A 49 -7.65 5.04 -11.03
N PHE A 50 -8.06 3.78 -11.01
CA PHE A 50 -9.27 3.32 -11.68
C PHE A 50 -10.52 4.00 -11.13
N VAL A 51 -10.69 4.02 -9.80
CA VAL A 51 -11.82 4.70 -9.15
C VAL A 51 -11.82 6.20 -9.45
N MET A 52 -10.68 6.87 -9.33
CA MET A 52 -10.55 8.29 -9.67
C MET A 52 -10.90 8.60 -11.12
N SER A 53 -10.61 7.69 -12.06
CA SER A 53 -10.98 7.87 -13.46
C SER A 53 -12.50 7.96 -13.67
N ILE A 54 -13.28 7.21 -12.88
CA ILE A 54 -14.76 7.26 -12.90
C ILE A 54 -15.24 8.63 -12.38
N GLY A 55 -14.63 9.13 -11.31
CA GLY A 55 -14.90 10.48 -10.82
C GLY A 55 -14.61 11.53 -11.88
N PHE A 56 -13.45 11.42 -12.54
CA PHE A 56 -13.00 12.35 -13.56
C PHE A 56 -13.97 12.42 -14.76
N THR A 57 -14.63 11.33 -15.13
CA THR A 57 -15.66 11.34 -16.18
C THR A 57 -16.82 12.33 -15.90
N PHE A 58 -17.21 12.53 -14.63
CA PHE A 58 -18.24 13.51 -14.29
C PHE A 58 -17.76 14.94 -14.52
N PHE A 59 -16.50 15.22 -14.19
CA PHE A 59 -15.87 16.51 -14.46
C PHE A 59 -15.78 16.77 -15.97
N CYS A 60 -15.33 15.78 -16.75
CA CYS A 60 -15.29 15.86 -18.22
C CYS A 60 -16.68 16.15 -18.81
N TYR A 61 -17.73 15.51 -18.29
CA TYR A 61 -19.09 15.71 -18.76
C TYR A 61 -19.61 17.12 -18.44
N TYR A 62 -19.25 17.67 -17.28
CA TYR A 62 -19.57 19.06 -16.94
C TYR A 62 -18.88 20.05 -17.89
N GLU A 63 -17.60 19.84 -18.21
CA GLU A 63 -16.82 20.78 -19.02
C GLU A 63 -17.18 20.71 -20.52
N TRP A 64 -17.27 19.51 -21.08
CA TRP A 64 -17.48 19.29 -22.52
C TRP A 64 -18.92 18.94 -22.91
N GLY A 65 -19.85 18.93 -21.94
CA GLY A 65 -21.27 18.68 -22.20
C GLY A 65 -21.90 19.79 -23.06
N PRO A 66 -22.89 19.46 -23.91
CA PRO A 66 -23.64 20.45 -24.69
C PRO A 66 -24.24 21.54 -23.79
N VAL A 67 -24.22 22.78 -24.27
CA VAL A 67 -24.75 23.94 -23.51
C VAL A 67 -26.23 23.78 -23.19
N ASP A 68 -27.00 23.18 -24.10
CA ASP A 68 -28.44 22.95 -23.94
C ASP A 68 -28.79 21.99 -22.79
N TRP A 69 -27.82 21.27 -22.24
CA TRP A 69 -28.01 20.28 -21.17
C TRP A 69 -27.57 20.81 -19.80
N GLU A 70 -27.92 22.06 -19.48
CA GLU A 70 -27.50 22.74 -18.25
C GLU A 70 -27.77 21.93 -16.98
N LEU A 71 -29.00 21.38 -16.85
CA LEU A 71 -29.37 20.57 -15.69
C LEU A 71 -28.44 19.36 -15.52
N SER A 72 -28.18 18.61 -16.60
CA SER A 72 -27.33 17.43 -16.57
C SER A 72 -25.89 17.79 -16.20
N ARG A 73 -25.37 18.92 -16.71
CA ARG A 73 -24.04 19.43 -16.35
C ARG A 73 -23.95 19.74 -14.86
N TYR A 74 -24.92 20.47 -14.30
CA TYR A 74 -24.95 20.78 -12.87
C TYR A 74 -25.10 19.53 -11.99
N ILE A 75 -25.86 18.54 -12.42
CA ILE A 75 -25.94 17.25 -11.73
C ILE A 75 -24.58 16.54 -11.75
N SER A 76 -23.86 16.55 -12.86
CA SER A 76 -22.55 15.90 -12.96
C SER A 76 -21.50 16.54 -12.04
N ILE A 77 -21.45 17.87 -11.93
CA ILE A 77 -20.51 18.50 -10.98
C ILE A 77 -20.89 18.22 -9.52
N ALA A 78 -22.18 18.19 -9.18
CA ALA A 78 -22.62 17.80 -7.85
C ALA A 78 -22.27 16.34 -7.51
N LEU A 79 -22.40 15.42 -8.48
CA LEU A 79 -21.97 14.03 -8.34
C LEU A 79 -20.46 13.89 -8.22
N PHE A 80 -19.69 14.73 -8.92
CA PHE A 80 -18.24 14.80 -8.77
C PHE A 80 -17.85 15.22 -7.35
N ASP A 81 -18.44 16.28 -6.80
CA ASP A 81 -18.17 16.74 -5.44
C ASP A 81 -18.52 15.66 -4.41
N LEU A 82 -19.69 15.02 -4.55
CA LEU A 82 -20.08 13.91 -3.68
C LEU A 82 -19.08 12.73 -3.79
N PHE A 83 -18.64 12.42 -5.00
CA PHE A 83 -17.66 11.37 -5.25
C PHE A 83 -16.32 11.66 -4.56
N VAL A 84 -15.82 12.90 -4.63
CA VAL A 84 -14.59 13.33 -3.97
C VAL A 84 -14.70 13.15 -2.46
N VAL A 85 -15.82 13.54 -1.85
CA VAL A 85 -16.05 13.38 -0.40
C VAL A 85 -16.08 11.90 -0.01
N LEU A 86 -16.83 11.07 -0.74
CA LEU A 86 -16.90 9.63 -0.49
C LEU A 86 -15.53 8.95 -0.67
N PHE A 87 -14.78 9.36 -1.69
CA PHE A 87 -13.43 8.85 -1.94
C PHE A 87 -12.47 9.22 -0.80
N ALA A 88 -12.53 10.45 -0.29
CA ALA A 88 -11.72 10.89 0.86
C ALA A 88 -12.04 10.08 2.12
N LEU A 89 -13.32 9.83 2.41
CA LEU A 89 -13.75 8.99 3.53
C LEU A 89 -13.28 7.54 3.36
N PHE A 90 -13.45 6.97 2.17
CA PHE A 90 -12.97 5.62 1.86
C PHE A 90 -11.46 5.51 2.05
N PHE A 91 -10.69 6.48 1.54
CA PHE A 91 -9.23 6.49 1.67
C PHE A 91 -8.78 6.64 3.11
N MET A 92 -9.44 7.48 3.91
CA MET A 92 -9.19 7.58 5.36
C MET A 92 -9.40 6.22 6.04
N VAL A 93 -10.53 5.56 5.77
CA VAL A 93 -10.81 4.22 6.31
C VAL A 93 -9.75 3.21 5.85
N LEU A 94 -9.37 3.22 4.57
CA LEU A 94 -8.34 2.33 4.03
C LEU A 94 -6.98 2.57 4.71
N ALA A 95 -6.57 3.83 4.86
CA ALA A 95 -5.33 4.23 5.49
C ALA A 95 -5.26 3.76 6.95
N VAL A 96 -6.36 3.96 7.70
CA VAL A 96 -6.48 3.43 9.07
C VAL A 96 -6.38 1.90 9.07
N ASN A 97 -6.93 1.21 8.06
CA ASN A 97 -6.89 -0.26 7.99
C ASN A 97 -5.57 -0.86 7.47
N MET A 98 -4.74 -0.11 6.74
CA MET A 98 -3.48 -0.62 6.19
C MET A 98 -2.39 -0.74 7.26
N ASP A 99 -2.36 0.17 8.23
CA ASP A 99 -1.36 0.18 9.29
C ASP A 99 -1.90 -0.44 10.58
N SER A 100 -1.52 -1.71 10.80
CA SER A 100 -1.86 -2.44 12.02
C SER A 100 -1.29 -1.81 13.30
N GLU A 101 -0.18 -1.05 13.20
CA GLU A 101 0.40 -0.36 14.35
C GLU A 101 -0.43 0.88 14.69
N PHE A 102 -0.84 1.64 13.67
CA PHE A 102 -1.76 2.75 13.82
C PHE A 102 -3.10 2.30 14.41
N GLN A 103 -3.68 1.19 13.92
CA GLN A 103 -4.91 0.63 14.50
C GLN A 103 -4.76 0.24 15.98
N ARG A 104 -3.60 -0.30 16.35
CA ARG A 104 -3.30 -0.68 17.73
C ARG A 104 -3.25 0.57 18.62
N GLN A 105 -2.52 1.60 18.19
CA GLN A 105 -2.44 2.87 18.92
C GLN A 105 -3.81 3.57 19.03
N LEU A 106 -4.61 3.58 17.97
CA LEU A 106 -5.99 4.11 17.99
C LEU A 106 -6.89 3.36 18.97
N ASN A 107 -6.73 2.04 19.06
CA ASN A 107 -7.52 1.20 19.96
C ASN A 107 -7.09 1.29 21.42
N ASP A 108 -5.84 1.66 21.67
CA ASP A 108 -5.31 1.91 23.01
C ASP A 108 -5.75 3.28 23.57
N LEU A 109 -6.38 4.15 22.75
CA LEU A 109 -6.96 5.40 23.21
C LEU A 109 -8.18 5.16 24.12
N PRO A 110 -8.26 5.81 25.30
CA PRO A 110 -9.33 5.60 26.28
C PRO A 110 -10.71 6.01 25.77
N LEU A 111 -10.76 6.97 24.83
CA LEU A 111 -11.98 7.46 24.19
C LEU A 111 -12.59 6.38 23.29
N VAL A 112 -11.76 5.71 22.50
CA VAL A 112 -12.16 4.61 21.59
C VAL A 112 -12.56 3.37 22.38
N ALA A 113 -11.86 3.06 23.47
CA ALA A 113 -12.22 1.98 24.38
C ALA A 113 -13.58 2.23 25.05
N SER A 114 -13.87 3.47 25.46
CA SER A 114 -15.16 3.85 26.06
C SER A 114 -16.31 3.77 25.05
N LEU A 115 -16.12 4.30 23.83
CA LEU A 115 -17.09 4.22 22.73
C LEU A 115 -17.41 2.76 22.36
N ARG A 116 -16.39 1.89 22.34
CA ARG A 116 -16.57 0.46 22.06
C ARG A 116 -17.40 -0.26 23.12
N ARG A 117 -17.19 0.07 24.40
CA ARG A 117 -17.98 -0.48 25.51
C ARG A 117 -19.43 -0.05 25.43
N ILE A 118 -19.70 1.20 25.05
CA ILE A 118 -21.06 1.73 24.87
C ILE A 118 -21.76 1.03 23.70
N LEU A 119 -21.05 0.79 22.60
CA LEU A 119 -21.61 0.20 21.38
C LEU A 119 -21.60 -1.34 21.33
N GLY A 120 -21.13 -2.02 22.38
CA GLY A 120 -21.11 -3.49 22.48
C GLY A 120 -20.27 -4.19 21.39
N MET A 121 -19.35 -3.48 20.73
CA MET A 121 -18.61 -4.03 19.59
C MET A 121 -17.48 -4.96 20.07
N LYS A 122 -17.34 -6.11 19.41
CA LYS A 122 -16.21 -7.03 19.63
C LYS A 122 -14.88 -6.32 19.27
N PRO A 123 -13.79 -6.62 19.99
CA PRO A 123 -12.49 -6.06 19.65
C PRO A 123 -12.10 -6.49 18.22
N PRO A 124 -11.52 -5.57 17.42
CA PRO A 124 -11.14 -5.89 16.06
C PRO A 124 -10.05 -6.97 16.09
N ILE A 125 -10.25 -8.02 15.29
CA ILE A 125 -9.23 -9.04 15.05
C ILE A 125 -8.17 -8.39 14.18
N TYR A 126 -7.04 -8.03 14.79
CA TYR A 126 -5.92 -7.44 14.07
C TYR A 126 -5.38 -8.45 13.05
N LYS A 127 -5.75 -8.29 11.78
CA LYS A 127 -4.99 -8.91 10.69
C LYS A 127 -3.63 -8.23 10.70
N LYS A 128 -2.54 -8.99 10.85
CA LYS A 128 -1.20 -8.45 10.62
C LYS A 128 -1.22 -7.77 9.26
N SER A 129 -0.86 -6.49 9.22
CA SER A 129 -0.81 -5.69 8.00
C SER A 129 -0.22 -6.54 6.88
N ALA A 130 -0.77 -6.48 5.66
CA ALA A 130 -0.18 -7.17 4.52
C ALA A 130 1.31 -6.84 4.36
N LEU A 131 1.74 -5.64 4.79
CA LEU A 131 3.13 -5.23 4.90
C LEU A 131 3.94 -6.03 5.94
N LYS A 132 3.38 -6.39 7.11
CA LYS A 132 4.02 -7.29 8.11
C LYS A 132 3.89 -8.77 7.73
N SER A 133 2.78 -9.18 7.12
CA SER A 133 2.59 -10.56 6.63
C SER A 133 3.58 -10.89 5.53
N ALA A 134 3.82 -9.95 4.62
CA ALA A 134 4.87 -10.13 3.63
C ALA A 134 6.26 -10.18 4.29
N HIS A 135 6.47 -9.61 5.50
CA HIS A 135 7.76 -9.65 6.21
C HIS A 135 7.99 -11.05 6.78
N LYS A 136 6.90 -11.77 7.09
CA LYS A 136 6.91 -13.19 7.47
C LYS A 136 6.96 -14.16 6.30
N SER A 137 6.52 -13.77 5.10
CA SER A 137 6.72 -14.56 3.87
C SER A 137 8.12 -14.34 3.28
N GLN A 138 9.13 -14.18 4.13
CA GLN A 138 10.52 -14.38 3.77
C GLN A 138 10.82 -15.87 3.98
N PRO A 139 10.98 -16.69 2.93
CA PRO A 139 11.69 -17.94 3.10
C PRO A 139 13.13 -17.56 3.50
N GLY A 140 13.51 -17.87 4.74
CA GLY A 140 14.86 -17.65 5.27
C GLY A 140 15.06 -16.51 6.27
N VAL A 141 14.04 -16.12 7.06
CA VAL A 141 14.26 -15.24 8.24
C VAL A 141 15.27 -15.85 9.20
N ASP A 142 15.31 -17.18 9.29
CA ASP A 142 16.25 -17.90 10.16
C ASP A 142 17.67 -17.99 9.57
N ASP A 143 17.87 -17.60 8.30
CA ASP A 143 19.06 -17.96 7.52
C ASP A 143 19.98 -16.82 7.09
N THR A 144 19.76 -15.56 7.48
CA THR A 144 20.47 -14.45 6.80
C THR A 144 21.39 -13.58 7.64
N THR A 145 21.20 -13.47 8.96
CA THR A 145 22.15 -12.74 9.81
C THR A 145 23.02 -13.69 10.61
N LEU A 146 22.42 -14.70 11.23
CA LEU A 146 23.12 -15.65 12.10
C LEU A 146 24.00 -16.61 11.28
N VAL A 147 23.54 -17.04 10.10
CA VAL A 147 24.33 -17.84 9.15
C VAL A 147 25.51 -17.03 8.59
N TYR A 148 25.32 -15.74 8.30
CA TYR A 148 26.41 -14.87 7.84
C TYR A 148 27.49 -14.70 8.91
N PHE A 149 27.10 -14.40 10.16
CA PHE A 149 28.05 -14.27 11.26
C PHE A 149 28.70 -15.62 11.64
N ASN A 150 27.99 -16.73 11.53
CA ASN A 150 28.56 -18.06 11.70
C ASN A 150 29.58 -18.38 10.60
N GLN A 151 29.26 -18.13 9.33
CA GLN A 151 30.21 -18.30 8.23
C GLN A 151 31.45 -17.41 8.40
N LEU A 152 31.28 -16.19 8.89
CA LEU A 152 32.39 -15.29 9.20
C LEU A 152 33.25 -15.86 10.35
N ASN A 153 32.64 -16.36 11.42
CA ASN A 153 33.35 -16.97 12.56
C ASN A 153 34.05 -18.29 12.21
N TYR A 154 33.58 -19.04 11.21
CA TYR A 154 34.23 -20.27 10.74
C TYR A 154 35.31 -20.00 9.66
N ALA A 155 35.38 -18.78 9.12
CA ALA A 155 36.37 -18.39 8.13
C ALA A 155 37.64 -17.74 8.73
N TRP A 156 37.64 -17.55 10.06
CA TRP A 156 38.79 -17.13 10.88
C TRP A 156 39.21 -18.27 11.81
#